data_AF-A0A969R7T1-F1
#
_entry.id   AF-A0A969R7T1-F1
#
_cell.length_a   1.000
_cell.length_b   1.000
_cell.length_c   1.000
_cell.angle_alpha   90.00
_cell.angle_beta   90.00
_cell.angle_gamma   90.00
#
_symmetry.space_group_name_H-M   'P 1'
#
loop_
_entity.id
_entity.type
_entity.pdbx_description
1 polymer ?
#
loop_
_entity_poly.entity_id
_entity_poly.type
_entity_poly.pdbx_seq_one_letter_code
_entity_poly.pdbx_strand_id
1 'polypeptide(L)'
;QDPAPDVLVMELAGSSVNLRVRWWINPPRRIDDLRSRDQVLTAIKQTLTANGIDLPFPTQQILFHDQTEDTDGDRTRQREGWPAGQKQAPRARSISGALRTIAEGSVQQNGHPSPHHHEKHEAE
;
A
#
# COMPACT_ATOMS: atom_id res chain seq x y z
N GLN A 1 -17.32 -43.88 9.22
CA GLN A 1 -16.18 -43.33 9.97
C GLN A 1 -16.59 -41.96 10.45
N ASP A 2 -16.26 -41.63 11.69
CA ASP A 2 -16.45 -40.26 12.18
C ASP A 2 -15.42 -39.35 11.51
N PRO A 3 -15.83 -38.15 11.05
CA PRO A 3 -14.92 -37.22 10.40
C PRO A 3 -13.84 -36.72 11.37
N ALA A 4 -12.58 -36.70 10.91
CA ALA A 4 -11.44 -36.24 11.70
C ALA A 4 -11.38 -34.70 11.76
N PRO A 5 -11.01 -34.10 12.90
CA PRO A 5 -10.84 -32.65 13.04
C PRO A 5 -9.84 -32.10 12.01
N ASP A 6 -10.06 -30.87 11.56
CA ASP A 6 -9.18 -30.20 10.60
C ASP A 6 -8.96 -28.72 10.92
N VAL A 7 -7.86 -28.19 10.40
CA VAL A 7 -7.45 -26.80 10.56
C VAL A 7 -7.05 -26.24 9.20
N LEU A 8 -7.63 -25.10 8.83
CA LEU A 8 -7.37 -24.42 7.57
C LEU A 8 -6.89 -22.99 7.83
N VAL A 9 -5.84 -22.57 7.12
CA VAL A 9 -5.49 -21.16 7.00
C VAL A 9 -6.51 -20.50 6.08
N MET A 10 -7.25 -19.54 6.61
CA MET A 10 -8.31 -18.86 5.87
C MET A 10 -7.81 -17.54 5.26
N GLU A 11 -6.94 -16.83 5.98
CA GLU A 11 -6.53 -15.48 5.62
C GLU A 11 -5.18 -15.10 6.25
N LEU A 12 -4.37 -14.36 5.50
CA LEU A 12 -3.27 -13.56 6.02
C LEU A 12 -3.80 -12.12 6.17
N ALA A 13 -4.40 -11.83 7.32
CA ALA A 13 -5.04 -10.55 7.58
C ALA A 13 -4.01 -9.46 7.88
N GLY A 14 -4.46 -8.21 8.05
CA GLY A 14 -3.57 -7.06 8.22
C GLY A 14 -2.58 -7.15 9.40
N SER A 15 -2.90 -7.94 10.44
CA SER A 15 -1.98 -8.18 11.56
C SER A 15 -2.13 -9.56 12.20
N SER A 16 -2.76 -10.53 11.51
CA SER A 16 -2.98 -11.89 12.05
C SER A 16 -3.03 -12.95 10.94
N VAL A 17 -2.81 -14.20 11.32
CA VAL A 17 -3.14 -15.37 10.49
C VAL A 17 -4.43 -15.97 11.01
N ASN A 18 -5.49 -15.95 10.20
CA ASN A 18 -6.80 -16.44 10.63
C ASN A 18 -6.91 -17.93 10.32
N LEU A 19 -7.08 -18.74 11.37
CA LEU A 19 -7.26 -20.18 11.28
C LEU A 19 -8.73 -20.55 11.50
N ARG A 20 -9.25 -21.48 10.70
CA ARG A 20 -10.54 -22.14 10.94
C ARG A 20 -10.27 -23.55 11.43
N VAL A 21 -10.73 -23.83 12.64
CA VAL A 21 -10.68 -25.15 13.27
C VAL A 21 -12.08 -25.75 13.23
N ARG A 22 -12.23 -26.99 12.73
CA ARG A 22 -13.51 -27.72 12.75
C ARG A 22 -13.35 -29.04 13.48
N TRP A 23 -14.36 -29.38 14.26
CA TRP A 23 -14.48 -30.62 14.98
C TRP A 23 -15.96 -30.98 15.14
N TRP A 24 -16.23 -32.21 15.56
CA TRP A 24 -17.58 -32.75 15.72
C TRP A 24 -17.84 -33.08 17.19
N ILE A 25 -19.10 -32.95 17.61
CA ILE A 25 -19.55 -33.25 18.97
C ILE A 25 -20.75 -34.21 18.91
N ASN A 26 -20.83 -35.12 19.89
CA ASN A 26 -21.96 -36.03 20.05
C ASN A 26 -22.18 -36.34 21.54
N PRO A 27 -23.35 -36.09 22.13
CA PRO A 27 -24.54 -35.48 21.52
C PRO A 27 -24.38 -33.96 21.30
N PRO A 28 -24.99 -33.36 20.26
CA PRO A 28 -24.87 -31.94 19.97
C PRO A 28 -25.83 -31.09 20.84
N ARG A 29 -25.81 -31.29 22.16
CA ARG A 29 -26.59 -30.43 23.06
C ARG A 29 -25.82 -29.14 23.31
N ARG A 30 -26.53 -28.04 23.54
CA ARG A 30 -25.94 -26.70 23.75
C ARG A 30 -24.87 -26.66 24.85
N ILE A 31 -25.05 -27.44 25.91
CA ILE A 31 -24.07 -27.51 27.01
C ILE A 31 -22.79 -28.24 26.60
N ASP A 32 -22.89 -29.26 25.74
CA ASP A 32 -21.73 -30.01 25.26
C ASP A 32 -20.95 -29.21 24.22
N ASP A 33 -21.63 -28.43 23.38
CA ASP A 33 -20.99 -27.48 22.46
C ASP A 33 -20.12 -26.45 23.22
N LEU A 34 -20.70 -25.81 24.26
CA LEU A 34 -19.97 -24.85 25.07
C LEU A 34 -18.75 -25.47 25.77
N ARG A 35 -18.92 -26.66 26.35
CA ARG A 35 -17.82 -27.38 27.02
C ARG A 35 -16.74 -27.82 26.04
N SER A 36 -17.14 -28.34 24.88
CA SER A 36 -16.20 -28.75 23.84
C SER A 36 -15.41 -27.55 23.31
N ARG A 37 -16.07 -26.42 23.07
CA ARG A 37 -15.40 -25.19 22.62
C ARG A 37 -14.41 -24.67 23.65
N ASP A 38 -14.76 -24.68 24.94
CA ASP A 38 -13.86 -24.30 26.02
C ASP A 38 -12.59 -25.17 26.05
N GLN A 39 -12.76 -26.51 25.97
CA GLN A 39 -11.65 -27.45 25.93
C GLN A 39 -10.74 -27.24 24.70
N VAL A 40 -11.33 -27.09 23.52
CA VAL A 40 -10.59 -26.89 22.27
C VAL A 40 -9.83 -25.57 22.29
N LEU A 41 -10.47 -24.46 22.67
CA LEU A 41 -9.81 -23.14 22.73
C LEU A 41 -8.70 -23.12 23.80
N THR A 42 -8.91 -23.75 24.95
CA THR A 42 -7.90 -23.87 26.01
C THR A 42 -6.70 -24.66 25.51
N ALA A 43 -6.92 -25.83 24.89
CA ALA A 43 -5.85 -26.65 24.35
C ALA A 43 -5.05 -25.92 23.26
N ILE A 44 -5.73 -25.19 22.36
CA ILE A 44 -5.08 -24.37 21.34
C ILE A 44 -4.23 -23.28 21.99
N LYS A 45 -4.79 -22.50 22.93
CA LYS A 45 -4.05 -21.40 23.58
C LYS A 45 -2.83 -21.93 24.32
N GLN A 46 -2.98 -22.98 25.12
CA GLN A 46 -1.88 -23.57 25.89
C GLN A 46 -0.78 -24.11 24.96
N THR A 47 -1.16 -24.83 23.90
CA THR A 47 -0.19 -25.42 22.95
C THR A 47 0.55 -24.33 22.19
N LEU A 48 -0.15 -23.33 21.65
CA LEU A 48 0.49 -22.22 20.93
C LEU A 48 1.42 -21.43 21.85
N THR A 49 0.97 -21.11 23.06
CA THR A 49 1.78 -20.36 24.04
C THR A 49 3.04 -21.15 24.43
N ALA A 50 2.92 -22.47 24.66
CA ALA A 50 4.06 -23.33 24.96
C ALA A 50 5.09 -23.41 23.81
N ASN A 51 4.67 -23.15 22.58
CA ASN A 51 5.53 -23.08 21.39
C ASN A 51 5.93 -21.64 21.01
N GLY A 52 5.71 -20.66 21.90
CA GLY A 52 6.09 -19.26 21.68
C GLY A 52 5.21 -18.49 20.69
N ILE A 53 4.03 -19.02 20.35
CA ILE A 53 3.05 -18.36 19.49
C ILE A 53 1.99 -17.69 20.38
N ASP A 54 2.03 -16.35 20.45
CA ASP A 54 1.04 -15.57 21.19
C ASP A 54 -0.03 -14.96 20.27
N LEU A 55 -1.10 -14.44 20.86
CA LEU A 55 -2.16 -13.75 20.13
C LEU A 55 -1.64 -12.39 19.64
N PRO A 56 -1.75 -12.09 18.34
CA PRO A 56 -1.28 -10.82 17.81
C PRO A 56 -2.20 -9.67 18.25
N PHE A 57 -1.61 -8.53 18.56
CA PHE A 57 -2.32 -7.26 18.67
C PHE A 57 -2.44 -6.60 17.29
N PRO A 58 -3.43 -5.72 17.08
CA PRO A 58 -3.46 -4.87 15.91
C PRO A 58 -2.11 -4.17 15.71
N THR A 59 -1.47 -4.43 14.57
CA THR A 59 -0.15 -3.90 14.24
C THR A 59 -0.30 -2.84 13.16
N GLN A 60 0.35 -1.69 13.35
CA GLN A 60 0.39 -0.60 12.38
C GLN A 60 1.84 -0.22 12.11
N GLN A 61 2.17 -0.03 10.83
CA GLN A 61 3.44 0.56 10.43
C GLN A 61 3.21 2.05 10.16
N ILE A 62 3.76 2.90 11.03
CA ILE A 62 3.75 4.35 10.84
C ILE A 62 5.11 4.72 10.27
N LEU A 63 5.09 5.36 9.10
CA LEU A 63 6.28 5.91 8.50
C LEU A 63 6.32 7.42 8.69
N PHE A 64 7.44 7.89 9.21
CA PHE A 64 7.75 9.31 9.26
C PHE A 64 8.63 9.68 8.09
N HIS A 65 8.30 10.79 7.44
CA HIS A 65 9.09 11.34 6.37
C HIS A 65 9.47 12.79 6.69
N ASP A 66 10.76 13.10 6.56
CA ASP A 66 11.26 14.47 6.64
C ASP A 66 11.25 15.07 5.24
N GLN A 67 10.31 15.99 4.98
CA GLN A 67 10.17 16.67 3.69
C GLN A 67 11.15 17.83 3.51
N THR A 68 12.17 17.96 4.37
CA THR A 68 13.17 19.03 4.30
C THR A 68 14.57 18.55 3.95
N GLU A 69 14.77 17.24 3.75
CA GLU A 69 16.06 16.67 3.40
C GLU A 69 16.53 17.06 1.98
N ASP A 70 17.85 17.11 1.75
CA ASP A 70 18.43 17.41 0.43
C ASP A 70 18.04 16.38 -0.64
N THR A 71 17.63 15.19 -0.22
CA THR A 71 17.14 14.12 -1.09
C THR A 71 15.63 14.18 -1.32
N ASP A 72 14.93 15.21 -0.83
CA ASP A 72 13.50 15.34 -1.01
C ASP A 72 13.10 15.40 -2.48
N GLY A 73 12.16 14.53 -2.85
CA GLY A 73 11.76 14.30 -4.23
C GLY A 73 12.66 13.33 -5.03
N ASP A 74 13.80 12.86 -4.50
CA ASP A 74 14.58 11.79 -5.14
C ASP A 74 13.97 10.41 -4.85
N ARG A 75 13.04 10.01 -5.71
CA ARG A 75 12.36 8.71 -5.68
C ARG A 75 13.27 7.49 -5.83
N THR A 76 14.55 7.67 -6.16
CA THR A 76 15.51 6.56 -6.16
C THR A 76 16.04 6.27 -4.75
N ARG A 77 16.06 7.27 -3.89
CA ARG A 77 16.55 7.20 -2.50
C ARG A 77 15.41 7.14 -1.48
N GLN A 78 14.27 7.73 -1.78
CA GLN A 78 13.08 7.73 -0.94
C GLN A 78 12.19 6.52 -1.24
N ARG A 79 12.60 5.35 -0.77
CA ARG A 79 11.78 4.14 -0.84
C ARG A 79 11.63 3.57 0.56
N GLU A 80 10.45 3.82 1.11
CA GLU A 80 9.95 3.49 2.44
C GLU A 80 9.91 1.97 2.71
N GLY A 81 11.07 1.29 2.59
CA GLY A 81 11.21 -0.16 2.70
C GLY A 81 11.00 -0.95 1.40
N TRP A 82 10.61 -0.33 0.29
CA TRP A 82 10.43 -1.04 -0.99
C TRP A 82 11.72 -1.08 -1.82
N PRO A 83 12.15 -2.24 -2.34
CA PRO A 83 13.33 -2.31 -3.20
C PRO A 83 13.12 -1.51 -4.49
N ALA A 84 14.21 -0.97 -5.04
CA ALA A 84 14.16 -0.27 -6.32
C ALA A 84 13.75 -1.25 -7.44
N GLY A 85 12.72 -0.90 -8.20
CA GLY A 85 12.38 -1.62 -9.43
C GLY A 85 13.48 -1.48 -10.47
N GLN A 86 13.54 -2.40 -11.43
CA GLN A 86 14.55 -2.41 -12.51
C GLN A 86 14.44 -1.21 -13.47
N LYS A 87 13.33 -0.47 -13.44
CA LYS A 87 13.08 0.71 -14.30
C LYS A 87 13.53 2.00 -13.61
N GLN A 88 14.02 2.95 -14.39
CA GLN A 88 14.34 4.29 -13.90
C GLN A 88 13.12 4.96 -13.28
N ALA A 89 13.31 5.57 -12.10
CA ALA A 89 12.25 6.26 -11.39
C ALA A 89 11.81 7.51 -12.18
N PRO A 90 10.51 7.81 -12.26
CA PRO A 90 10.03 9.03 -12.90
C PRO A 90 10.54 10.26 -12.14
N ARG A 91 11.00 11.29 -12.87
CA ARG A 91 11.48 12.54 -12.28
C ARG A 91 10.41 13.18 -11.38
N ALA A 92 10.84 13.77 -10.27
CA ALA A 92 9.98 14.63 -9.47
C ALA A 92 9.45 15.78 -10.34
N ARG A 93 8.16 16.12 -10.16
CA ARG A 93 7.57 17.30 -10.77
C ARG A 93 7.20 18.27 -9.65
N SER A 94 7.79 19.46 -9.66
CA SER A 94 7.43 20.54 -8.74
C SER A 94 6.53 21.56 -9.44
N ILE A 95 5.65 22.20 -8.67
CA ILE A 95 4.80 23.29 -9.17
C ILE A 95 5.66 24.42 -9.74
N SER A 96 6.75 24.79 -9.04
CA SER A 96 7.69 25.81 -9.51
C SER A 96 8.35 25.44 -10.84
N GLY A 97 8.68 24.15 -11.06
CA GLY A 97 9.22 23.69 -12.34
C GLY A 97 8.20 23.78 -13.48
N ALA A 98 6.93 23.48 -13.20
CA ALA A 98 5.85 23.66 -14.17
C ALA A 98 5.61 25.14 -14.50
N LEU A 99 5.60 26.01 -13.49
CA LEU A 99 5.46 27.46 -13.65
C LEU A 99 6.62 28.05 -14.46
N ARG A 100 7.87 27.62 -14.22
CA ARG A 100 9.04 28.03 -15.00
C ARG A 100 8.90 27.62 -16.47
N THR A 101 8.47 26.39 -16.73
CA THR A 101 8.24 25.90 -18.10
C THR A 101 7.18 26.75 -18.84
N ILE A 102 6.09 27.12 -18.14
CA ILE A 102 5.04 27.98 -18.69
C ILE A 102 5.58 29.39 -18.97
N ALA A 103 6.34 29.95 -18.03
CA ALA A 103 6.96 31.27 -18.18
C ALA A 103 7.94 31.30 -19.37
N GLU A 104 8.80 30.30 -19.51
CA GLU A 104 9.74 30.15 -20.63
C GLU A 104 9.02 30.03 -21.99
N GLY A 105 7.94 29.26 -22.06
CA GLY A 105 7.12 29.13 -23.27
C GLY A 105 6.43 30.44 -23.68
N SER A 106 6.06 31.29 -22.70
CA SER A 106 5.46 32.60 -22.97
C SER A 106 6.47 33.64 -23.50
N VAL A 107 7.74 33.54 -23.12
CA VAL A 107 8.81 34.43 -23.59
C VAL A 107 9.16 34.16 -25.06
N GLN A 108 9.07 32.91 -25.52
CA GLN A 108 9.34 32.55 -26.91
C GLN A 108 8.26 33.02 -27.91
N GLN A 109 7.01 33.16 -27.49
CA GLN A 109 5.93 33.66 -28.37
C GLN A 109 6.02 35.18 -28.60
N ASN A 110 6.59 35.95 -27.67
CA ASN A 110 6.65 37.41 -27.76
C ASN A 110 7.88 37.95 -28.52
N GLY A 111 8.75 37.08 -29.06
CA GLY A 111 10.02 37.47 -29.69
C GLY A 111 10.03 37.51 -31.22
N HIS A 112 8.91 37.34 -31.91
CA HIS A 112 8.87 37.33 -33.38
C HIS A 112 8.31 38.67 -33.93
N PRO A 113 9.16 39.58 -34.46
CA PRO A 113 8.66 40.76 -35.16
C PRO A 113 8.19 40.34 -36.57
N SER A 114 6.90 40.44 -36.84
CA SER A 114 6.34 40.25 -38.18
C SER A 114 6.84 41.34 -39.14
N PRO A 115 7.34 41.01 -40.34
CA PRO A 115 7.63 42.02 -41.35
C PRO A 115 6.31 42.51 -41.96
N HIS A 116 6.00 43.80 -41.82
CA HIS A 116 4.89 44.44 -42.52
C HIS A 116 5.20 44.52 -44.02
N HIS A 117 4.45 43.80 -44.85
CA HIS A 117 4.40 44.02 -46.30
C HIS A 117 3.43 45.17 -46.61
N HIS A 118 3.97 46.26 -47.19
CA HIS A 118 3.21 47.33 -47.81
C HIS A 118 2.95 46.94 -49.28
N GLU A 119 1.70 46.65 -49.62
CA GLU A 119 1.27 46.43 -51.01
C GLU A 119 0.59 47.71 -51.52
N LYS A 120 1.24 48.37 -52.49
CA LYS A 120 0.65 49.49 -53.22
C LYS A 120 -0.30 48.92 -54.27
N HIS A 121 -1.57 49.30 -54.19
CA HIS A 121 -2.52 49.08 -55.27
C HIS A 121 -2.33 50.17 -56.35
N GLU A 122 -1.99 49.74 -57.56
CA GLU A 122 -2.04 50.55 -58.77
C GLU A 122 -3.27 50.12 -59.58
N ALA A 123 -3.95 51.11 -60.16
CA ALA A 123 -5.26 51.00 -60.78
C ALA A 123 -5.17 50.55 -62.24
N GLU A 124 -6.15 49.74 -62.67
CA GLU A 124 -6.89 49.87 -63.93
C GLU A 124 -8.19 49.06 -63.88
#